data_AF-A0A157T1H1-F1
#
_entry.id   AF-A0A157T1H1-F1
#
_cell.length_a   1.000
_cell.length_b   1.000
_cell.length_c   1.000
_cell.angle_alpha   90.00
_cell.angle_beta   90.00
_cell.angle_gamma   90.00
#
_symmetry.space_group_name_H-M   'P 1'
#
loop_
_entity.id
_entity.type
_entity.pdbx_description
1 polymer ?
#
loop_
_entity_poly.entity_id
_entity_poly.type
_entity_poly.pdbx_seq_one_letter_code
_entity_poly.pdbx_strand_id
1 'polypeptide(L)'
;MKDLPSEFRDKLYLMQYRRVRYWVEWQAKKHDLLVQYVNPGYSSVSCPKCGKRMVEVSHRWFKCGCGYENDRDVIAITNLNGRGSLILSTALK
;
A
#
# COMPACT_ATOMS: atom_id res chain seq x y z
N MET A 1 -3.31 17.34 10.76
CA MET A 1 -3.65 17.97 9.46
C MET A 1 -3.45 19.49 9.47
N LYS A 2 -3.29 20.13 10.64
CA LYS A 2 -3.00 21.57 10.74
C LYS A 2 -1.54 21.91 10.33
N ASP A 3 -0.64 20.93 10.38
CA ASP A 3 0.80 21.13 10.13
C ASP A 3 1.30 20.61 8.76
N LEU A 4 0.39 20.32 7.81
CA LEU A 4 0.80 19.96 6.44
C LEU A 4 0.82 21.20 5.54
N PRO A 5 1.80 21.32 4.61
CA PRO A 5 1.76 22.34 3.57
C PRO A 5 0.46 22.26 2.76
N SER A 6 -0.04 23.42 2.29
CA SER A 6 -1.32 23.55 1.60
C SER A 6 -1.47 22.58 0.41
N GLU A 7 -0.40 22.40 -0.36
CA GLU A 7 -0.35 21.52 -1.53
C GLU A 7 -0.70 20.05 -1.20
N PHE A 8 -0.32 19.57 -0.02
CA PHE A 8 -0.67 18.22 0.44
C PHE A 8 -2.08 18.18 1.01
N ARG A 9 -2.51 19.26 1.68
CA ARG A 9 -3.84 19.37 2.27
C ARG A 9 -4.93 19.25 1.20
N ASP A 10 -4.78 19.95 0.07
CA ASP A 10 -5.77 19.94 -1.01
C ASP A 10 -5.88 18.57 -1.67
N LYS A 11 -4.74 17.92 -1.95
CA LYS A 11 -4.69 16.56 -2.49
C LYS A 11 -5.39 15.55 -1.56
N LEU A 12 -5.16 15.65 -0.24
CA LEU A 12 -5.79 14.79 0.76
C LEU A 12 -7.28 15.11 0.98
N TYR A 13 -7.71 16.35 0.73
CA TYR A 13 -9.12 16.74 0.78
C TYR A 13 -9.89 16.22 -0.44
N LEU A 14 -9.32 16.38 -1.63
CA LEU A 14 -9.90 15.91 -2.89
C LEU A 14 -9.99 14.38 -2.92
N MET A 15 -8.88 13.71 -2.58
CA MET A 15 -8.83 12.26 -2.43
C MET A 15 -9.40 11.88 -1.06
N GLN A 16 -10.71 11.72 -0.97
CA GLN A 16 -11.44 11.37 0.26
C GLN A 16 -11.15 9.93 0.73
N TYR A 17 -9.89 9.60 1.06
CA TYR A 17 -9.43 8.25 1.41
C TYR A 17 -10.27 7.59 2.50
N ARG A 18 -10.70 8.35 3.51
CA ARG A 18 -11.56 7.84 4.60
C ARG A 18 -12.92 7.38 4.09
N ARG A 19 -13.48 8.07 3.09
CA ARG A 19 -14.78 7.74 2.51
C ARG A 19 -14.70 6.50 1.63
N VAL A 20 -13.66 6.40 0.80
CA VAL A 20 -13.41 5.18 -0.01
C VAL A 20 -13.20 3.97 0.89
N ARG A 21 -12.37 4.11 1.93
CA ARG A 21 -12.15 3.07 2.95
C ARG A 21 -13.47 2.59 3.57
N TYR A 22 -14.30 3.53 4.02
CA TYR A 22 -15.62 3.22 4.59
C TYR A 22 -16.52 2.45 3.63
N TRP A 23 -16.59 2.87 2.36
CA TRP A 23 -17.40 2.17 1.35
C TRP A 23 -16.92 0.75 1.08
N VAL A 24 -15.60 0.54 1.02
CA VAL A 24 -15.01 -0.80 0.85
C VAL A 24 -15.32 -1.67 2.06
N GLU A 25 -15.12 -1.17 3.29
CA GLU A 25 -15.47 -1.90 4.53
C GLU A 25 -16.95 -2.25 4.57
N TRP A 26 -17.81 -1.31 4.21
CA TRP A 26 -19.25 -1.50 4.22
C TRP A 26 -19.70 -2.57 3.23
N GLN A 27 -19.14 -2.58 2.02
CA GLN A 27 -19.42 -3.63 1.04
C GLN A 27 -18.88 -4.98 1.51
N ALA A 28 -17.64 -5.04 2.00
CA ALA A 28 -17.05 -6.28 2.51
C ALA A 28 -17.90 -6.90 3.62
N LYS A 29 -18.39 -6.09 4.56
CA LYS A 29 -19.27 -6.53 5.65
C LYS A 29 -20.58 -7.15 5.16
N LYS A 30 -21.15 -6.64 4.06
CA LYS A 30 -22.38 -7.21 3.48
C LYS A 30 -22.19 -8.60 2.87
N HIS A 31 -20.96 -8.91 2.50
CA HIS A 31 -20.57 -10.16 1.86
C HIS A 31 -19.78 -11.08 2.80
N ASP A 32 -19.80 -10.79 4.12
CA ASP A 32 -19.05 -11.53 5.14
C ASP A 32 -17.54 -11.67 4.83
N LEU A 33 -16.97 -10.66 4.16
CA LEU A 33 -15.55 -10.60 3.83
C LEU A 33 -14.75 -9.94 4.95
N LEU A 34 -13.58 -10.52 5.25
CA LEU A 34 -12.64 -9.96 6.20
C LEU A 34 -11.92 -8.74 5.61
N VAL A 35 -11.86 -7.66 6.38
CA VAL A 35 -11.06 -6.47 6.05
C VAL A 35 -9.94 -6.33 7.06
N GLN A 36 -8.71 -6.24 6.57
CA GLN A 36 -7.53 -6.10 7.40
C GLN A 36 -6.74 -4.85 7.05
N TYR A 37 -6.34 -4.13 8.08
CA TYR A 37 -5.45 -2.99 7.95
C TYR A 37 -3.99 -3.44 8.03
N VAL A 38 -3.24 -3.09 6.99
CA VAL A 38 -1.79 -3.31 6.93
C VAL A 38 -1.08 -1.96 6.90
N ASN A 39 0.11 -1.89 7.49
CA ASN A 39 0.93 -0.68 7.46
C ASN A 39 1.38 -0.43 6.01
N PRO A 40 1.09 0.74 5.39
CA PRO A 40 1.48 1.04 4.02
C PRO A 40 2.91 1.57 3.87
N GLY A 41 3.60 1.88 4.98
CA GLY A 41 4.92 2.51 4.97
C GLY A 41 5.93 1.77 4.11
N TYR A 42 6.62 2.52 3.26
CA TYR A 42 7.68 2.04 2.35
C TYR A 42 7.25 0.95 1.36
N SER A 43 5.96 0.59 1.28
CA SER A 43 5.47 -0.50 0.43
C SER A 43 5.77 -0.30 -1.06
N SER A 44 5.80 0.93 -1.55
CA SER A 44 6.05 1.26 -2.96
C SER A 44 7.53 1.37 -3.34
N VAL A 45 8.44 1.33 -2.36
CA VAL A 45 9.88 1.57 -2.58
C VAL A 45 10.77 0.45 -2.05
N SER A 46 10.22 -0.50 -1.30
CA SER A 46 10.94 -1.70 -0.86
C SER A 46 10.80 -2.83 -1.87
N CYS A 47 11.91 -3.48 -2.22
CA CYS A 47 11.89 -4.60 -3.14
C CYS A 47 11.16 -5.80 -2.52
N PRO A 48 10.12 -6.35 -3.19
CA PRO A 48 9.42 -7.54 -2.68
C PRO A 48 10.31 -8.79 -2.57
N LYS A 49 11.38 -8.86 -3.37
CA LYS A 49 12.28 -10.01 -3.43
C LYS A 49 13.36 -10.00 -2.35
N CYS A 50 13.95 -8.84 -2.05
CA CYS A 50 15.12 -8.75 -1.17
C CYS A 50 15.02 -7.69 -0.06
N GLY A 51 13.90 -6.96 0.03
CA GLY A 51 13.65 -5.95 1.06
C GLY A 51 14.42 -4.64 0.92
N LYS A 52 15.45 -4.56 0.06
CA LYS A 52 16.25 -3.35 -0.16
C LYS A 52 15.42 -2.25 -0.84
N ARG A 53 15.81 -0.99 -0.58
CA ARG A 53 15.21 0.17 -1.25
C ARG A 53 15.48 0.12 -2.76
N MET A 54 14.45 0.38 -3.55
CA MET A 54 14.48 0.43 -5.00
C MET A 54 14.74 1.86 -5.50
N VAL A 55 15.23 1.98 -6.73
CA VAL A 55 15.50 3.24 -7.41
C VAL A 55 14.50 3.41 -8.54
N GLU A 56 13.93 4.61 -8.68
CA GLU A 56 13.09 4.95 -9.82
C GLU A 56 13.95 5.19 -11.05
N VAL A 57 13.69 4.44 -12.12
CA VAL A 57 14.46 4.52 -13.37
C VAL A 57 13.68 5.19 -14.50
N SER A 58 12.36 5.22 -14.41
CA SER A 58 11.47 6.02 -15.26
C SER A 58 10.19 6.35 -14.49
N HIS A 59 9.29 7.14 -15.08
CA HIS A 59 8.05 7.55 -14.41
C HIS A 59 7.27 6.34 -13.89
N ARG A 60 7.17 6.21 -12.55
CA ARG A 60 6.51 5.13 -11.82
C ARG A 60 7.18 3.75 -11.95
N TRP A 61 8.33 3.63 -12.59
CA TRP A 61 9.00 2.36 -12.82
C TRP A 61 10.25 2.23 -11.96
N PHE A 62 10.36 1.14 -11.20
CA PHE A 62 11.37 0.96 -10.16
C PHE A 62 12.22 -0.26 -10.43
N LYS A 63 13.53 -0.12 -10.22
CA LYS A 63 14.52 -1.19 -10.37
C LYS A 63 15.27 -1.42 -9.06
N CYS A 64 15.55 -2.68 -8.75
CA CYS A 64 16.38 -3.09 -7.64
C CYS A 64 17.70 -3.69 -8.12
N GLY A 65 18.77 -3.52 -7.35
CA GLY A 65 20.07 -4.17 -7.62
C GLY A 65 20.03 -5.71 -7.59
N CYS A 66 18.95 -6.33 -7.08
CA CYS A 66 18.76 -7.78 -7.15
C CYS A 66 18.14 -8.28 -8.47
N GLY A 67 17.90 -7.38 -9.43
CA GLY A 67 17.33 -7.67 -10.74
C GLY A 67 15.80 -7.61 -10.81
N TYR A 68 15.09 -7.33 -9.70
CA TYR A 68 13.64 -7.11 -9.72
C TYR A 68 13.30 -5.71 -10.24
N GLU A 69 12.33 -5.63 -11.14
CA GLU A 69 11.91 -4.39 -11.80
C GLU A 69 10.41 -4.43 -12.09
N ASN A 70 9.68 -3.36 -11.74
CA ASN A 70 8.24 -3.28 -11.97
C ASN A 70 7.69 -1.85 -11.77
N ASP A 71 6.40 -1.66 -12.06
CA ASP A 71 5.64 -0.46 -11.70
C ASP A 71 5.50 -0.31 -10.17
N ARG A 72 5.51 0.94 -9.71
CA ARG A 72 5.43 1.36 -8.31
C ARG A 72 4.18 0.82 -7.60
N ASP A 73 3.03 0.78 -8.27
CA ASP A 73 1.78 0.31 -7.69
C ASP A 73 1.78 -1.21 -7.56
N VAL A 74 2.33 -1.92 -8.56
CA VAL A 74 2.49 -3.37 -8.51
C VAL A 74 3.41 -3.76 -7.33
N ILE A 75 4.50 -3.03 -7.14
CA ILE A 75 5.39 -3.20 -5.98
C ILE A 75 4.64 -2.96 -4.67
N ALA A 76 3.87 -1.88 -4.59
CA ALA A 76 3.09 -1.55 -3.40
C ALA A 76 2.09 -2.67 -3.05
N ILE A 77 1.27 -3.09 -4.00
CA ILE A 77 0.26 -4.15 -3.79
C ILE A 77 0.91 -5.47 -3.39
N THR A 78 2.02 -5.84 -4.04
CA THR A 78 2.75 -7.08 -3.72
C THR A 78 3.22 -7.08 -2.26
N ASN A 79 3.83 -5.98 -1.81
CA ASN A 79 4.29 -5.85 -0.44
C ASN A 79 3.14 -5.81 0.58
N LEU A 80 2.03 -5.12 0.26
CA LEU A 80 0.86 -5.05 1.14
C LEU A 80 0.17 -6.41 1.30
N ASN A 81 0.04 -7.16 0.20
CA ASN A 81 -0.52 -8.50 0.22
C ASN A 81 0.33 -9.45 1.08
N GLY A 82 1.66 -9.41 0.91
CA GLY A 82 2.57 -10.18 1.75
C GLY A 82 2.43 -9.86 3.25
N ARG A 83 2.31 -8.57 3.60
CA ARG A 83 2.09 -8.15 4.99
C ARG A 83 0.77 -8.64 5.57
N GLY A 84 -0.32 -8.58 4.79
CA GLY A 84 -1.64 -9.05 5.25
C GLY A 84 -1.71 -10.56 5.41
N SER A 85 -1.14 -11.32 4.46
CA SER A 85 -1.10 -12.78 4.53
C SER A 85 -0.38 -13.29 5.78
N LEU A 86 0.70 -12.63 6.20
CA LEU A 86 1.42 -13.00 7.43
C LEU A 86 0.53 -12.87 8.66
N ILE A 87 -0.28 -11.82 8.76
CA ILE A 87 -1.17 -11.58 9.91
C ILE A 87 -2.29 -12.64 9.98
N LEU A 88 -2.89 -13.00 8.85
CA LEU A 88 -3.90 -14.06 8.80
C LEU A 88 -3.33 -15.42 9.24
N SER A 89 -2.10 -15.74 8.82
CA SER A 89 -1.46 -17.00 9.20
C SER A 89 -1.11 -17.10 10.70
N THR A 90 -0.91 -15.96 11.37
CA THR A 90 -0.71 -15.90 12.83
C THR A 90 -2.00 -15.84 13.63
N ALA A 91 -3.09 -15.33 13.05
CA ALA A 91 -4.39 -15.24 13.73
C ALA A 91 -5.20 -16.54 13.67
N LEU A 92 -4.85 -17.45 12.76
CA LEU A 92 -5.43 -18.78 12.61
C LEU A 92 -4.62 -19.90 13.32
N LYS A 93 -3.58 -19.54 14.07
CA LYS A 93 -2.86 -20.42 14.99
C LYS A 93 -3.29 -20.13 16.42
#